data_AF-A0A2V2S0F0-F1
#
_entry.id   AF-A0A2V2S0F0-F1
#
_cell.length_a   1.000
_cell.length_b   1.000
_cell.length_c   1.000
_cell.angle_alpha   90.00
_cell.angle_beta   90.00
_cell.angle_gamma   90.00
#
_symmetry.space_group_name_H-M   'P 1'
#
loop_
_entity.id
_entity.type
_entity.pdbx_description
1 polymer ?
#
loop_
_entity_poly.entity_id
_entity_poly.type
_entity_poly.pdbx_seq_one_letter_code
_entity_poly.pdbx_strand_id
1 'polypeptide(L)'
;MPALRAEEAGLGHYLPGAAASFIDALPGKEAFVVADAFIYYHGTAGATRPILFGGELTLGAHGTAYGDTVVGIYETPYQLLGGNYAAAVFIPYLWMEVKGQVETGPLVRNVRDTANGISDMLIYPVMLGWTNSMDLKYDLRLGVYAPTGP
;
A
#
# COMPACT_ATOMS: atom_id res chain seq x y z
N MET A 1 5.63 -12.19 25.34
CA MET A 1 4.62 -12.39 24.27
C MET A 1 5.13 -11.64 23.05
N PRO A 2 5.16 -12.23 21.84
CA PRO A 2 5.67 -11.51 20.69
C PRO A 2 4.68 -10.41 20.33
N ALA A 3 5.13 -9.15 20.41
CA ALA A 3 4.39 -8.03 19.89
C ALA A 3 4.33 -8.20 18.37
N LEU A 4 3.14 -8.51 17.85
CA LEU A 4 2.86 -8.37 16.43
C LEU A 4 3.07 -6.89 16.13
N ARG A 5 4.20 -6.54 15.49
CA ARG A 5 4.37 -5.20 14.93
C ARG A 5 3.32 -5.11 13.83
N ALA A 6 2.15 -4.58 14.16
CA ALA A 6 1.24 -4.10 13.15
C ALA A 6 2.05 -3.17 12.26
N GLU A 7 1.93 -3.35 10.93
CA GLU A 7 2.45 -2.42 9.92
C GLU A 7 2.21 -1.00 10.44
N GLU A 8 3.26 -0.18 10.50
CA GLU A 8 3.24 1.03 11.34
C GLU A 8 2.00 1.88 10.98
N ALA A 9 1.06 1.99 11.93
CA ALA A 9 -0.29 2.58 11.81
C ALA A 9 -1.48 1.71 11.31
N GLY A 10 -1.35 0.39 11.23
CA GLY A 10 -2.46 -0.54 10.96
C GLY A 10 -2.94 -0.57 9.51
N LEU A 11 -2.12 -0.09 8.57
CA LEU A 11 -2.39 -0.15 7.14
C LEU A 11 -1.61 -1.31 6.53
N GLY A 12 -2.32 -2.21 5.85
CA GLY A 12 -1.72 -3.26 5.04
C GLY A 12 -1.12 -2.70 3.76
N HIS A 13 0.03 -3.20 3.31
CA HIS A 13 0.56 -2.96 1.96
C HIS A 13 -0.32 -3.50 0.82
N TYR A 14 -1.39 -4.22 1.16
CA TYR A 14 -2.35 -4.74 0.21
C TYR A 14 -3.49 -3.74 -0.03
N LEU A 15 -3.58 -3.26 -1.27
CA LEU A 15 -4.70 -2.45 -1.76
C LEU A 15 -5.63 -3.33 -2.61
N PRO A 16 -6.86 -3.64 -2.13
CA PRO A 16 -7.82 -4.39 -2.92
C PRO A 16 -8.06 -3.71 -4.28
N GLY A 17 -7.91 -4.47 -5.37
CA GLY A 17 -8.12 -3.97 -6.73
C GLY A 17 -6.88 -3.38 -7.40
N ALA A 18 -5.76 -3.20 -6.69
CA ALA A 18 -4.54 -2.60 -7.26
C ALA A 18 -3.81 -3.46 -8.31
N ALA A 19 -4.21 -4.72 -8.48
CA ALA A 19 -3.73 -5.62 -9.54
C ALA A 19 -4.89 -6.21 -10.37
N ALA A 20 -6.07 -5.58 -10.34
CA ALA A 20 -7.29 -6.17 -10.89
C ALA A 20 -7.59 -5.77 -12.34
N SER A 21 -6.80 -4.88 -12.95
CA SER A 21 -7.16 -4.31 -14.26
C SER A 21 -6.23 -4.76 -15.38
N PHE A 22 -6.80 -4.99 -16.57
CA PHE A 22 -6.05 -5.22 -17.82
C PHE A 22 -5.16 -4.05 -18.21
N ILE A 23 -5.35 -2.86 -17.62
CA ILE A 23 -4.46 -1.70 -17.80
C ILE A 23 -3.09 -1.90 -17.14
N ASP A 24 -2.99 -2.85 -16.20
CA ASP A 24 -1.77 -3.15 -15.45
C ASP A 24 -0.81 -4.07 -16.23
N ALA A 25 -1.23 -4.56 -17.40
CA ALA A 25 -0.40 -5.39 -18.25
C ALA A 25 0.55 -4.55 -19.11
N LEU A 26 1.79 -5.03 -19.22
CA LEU A 26 2.82 -4.39 -20.04
C LEU A 26 2.36 -4.27 -21.50
N PRO A 27 2.47 -3.08 -22.14
CA PRO A 27 2.04 -2.85 -23.52
C PRO A 27 2.79 -3.68 -24.57
N GLY A 28 3.85 -4.39 -24.21
CA GLY A 28 4.59 -5.27 -25.12
C GLY A 28 5.50 -4.51 -26.09
N LYS A 29 5.83 -3.27 -25.75
CA LYS A 29 6.69 -2.37 -26.51
C LYS A 29 7.40 -1.42 -25.54
N GLU A 30 8.56 -0.93 -25.94
CA GLU A 30 9.30 0.05 -25.16
C GLU A 30 8.42 1.28 -24.87
N ALA A 31 8.28 1.59 -23.57
CA ALA A 31 7.45 2.69 -23.11
C ALA A 31 7.88 3.13 -21.71
N PHE A 32 7.72 4.42 -21.45
CA PHE A 32 7.77 4.99 -20.11
C PHE A 32 6.39 5.49 -19.74
N VAL A 33 5.88 5.02 -18.60
CA VAL A 33 4.57 5.38 -18.07
C VAL A 33 4.76 6.08 -16.73
N VAL A 34 4.10 7.22 -16.59
CA VAL A 34 3.93 7.89 -15.30
C VAL A 34 2.44 7.94 -15.00
N ALA A 35 2.07 7.50 -13.82
CA ALA A 35 0.69 7.52 -13.35
C ALA A 35 0.60 8.08 -11.93
N ASP A 36 -0.59 8.56 -11.60
CA ASP A 36 -0.94 9.07 -10.29
C ASP A 36 -2.09 8.22 -9.75
N ALA A 37 -1.93 7.70 -8.53
CA ALA A 37 -2.89 6.80 -7.90
C ALA A 37 -3.28 7.30 -6.52
N PHE A 38 -4.46 7.91 -6.45
CA PHE A 38 -5.04 8.42 -5.22
C PHE A 38 -5.96 7.39 -4.55
N ILE A 39 -5.80 7.22 -3.24
CA ILE A 39 -6.62 6.34 -2.40
C ILE A 39 -7.22 7.09 -1.22
N TYR A 40 -8.40 6.63 -0.81
CA TYR A 40 -9.08 7.05 0.41
C TYR A 40 -9.62 5.82 1.14
N TYR A 41 -9.28 5.71 2.41
CA TYR A 41 -9.78 4.68 3.30
C TYR A 41 -10.34 5.29 4.57
N HIS A 42 -11.48 4.76 4.99
CA HIS A 42 -12.08 5.05 6.28
C HIS A 42 -12.39 3.73 6.96
N GLY A 43 -11.98 3.59 8.21
CA GLY A 43 -12.15 2.37 8.99
C GLY A 43 -12.58 2.69 10.41
N THR A 44 -13.36 1.78 11.00
CA THR A 44 -13.76 1.85 12.40
C THR A 44 -13.53 0.50 13.06
N ALA A 45 -13.06 0.52 14.31
CA ALA A 45 -12.84 -0.66 15.12
C ALA A 45 -13.37 -0.41 16.54
N GLY A 46 -14.02 -1.41 17.15
CA GLY A 46 -14.42 -1.36 18.57
C GLY A 46 -15.92 -1.19 18.86
N ALA A 47 -16.79 -2.05 18.31
CA ALA A 47 -18.21 -2.04 18.69
C ALA A 47 -18.54 -2.97 19.90
N THR A 48 -17.65 -3.91 20.26
CA THR A 48 -17.98 -4.96 21.26
C THR A 48 -16.82 -5.42 22.13
N ARG A 49 -15.57 -5.06 21.81
CA ARG A 49 -14.39 -5.44 22.61
C ARG A 49 -13.36 -4.31 22.56
N PRO A 50 -12.74 -3.97 23.71
CA PRO A 50 -11.57 -3.11 23.72
C PRO A 50 -10.45 -3.70 22.85
N ILE A 51 -9.74 -2.84 22.13
CA ILE A 51 -8.56 -3.19 21.32
C ILE A 51 -7.34 -2.52 21.93
N LEU A 52 -6.20 -3.20 21.94
CA LEU A 52 -4.93 -2.55 22.28
C LEU A 52 -4.45 -1.77 21.05
N PHE A 53 -4.30 -0.47 21.20
CA PHE A 53 -3.79 0.43 20.16
C PHE A 53 -2.76 1.38 20.78
N GLY A 54 -1.56 1.46 20.21
CA GLY A 54 -0.48 2.30 20.76
C GLY A 54 -0.02 1.93 22.18
N GLY A 55 -0.27 0.70 22.64
CA GLY A 55 0.02 0.24 24.01
C GLY A 55 -1.07 0.56 25.04
N GLU A 56 -2.14 1.25 24.64
CA GLU A 56 -3.25 1.61 25.51
C GLU A 56 -4.54 0.85 25.16
N LEU A 57 -5.42 0.69 26.16
CA LEU A 57 -6.72 0.06 25.95
C LEU A 57 -7.66 1.05 25.27
N THR A 58 -8.04 0.76 24.03
CA THR A 58 -8.89 1.63 23.21
C THR A 58 -10.27 1.02 23.08
N LEU A 59 -11.29 1.74 23.55
CA LEU A 59 -12.70 1.30 23.55
C LEU A 59 -13.36 1.44 22.17
N GLY A 60 -12.75 2.22 21.28
CA GLY A 60 -13.14 2.39 19.89
C GLY A 60 -12.17 3.30 19.16
N ALA A 61 -11.91 3.02 17.89
CA ALA A 61 -11.00 3.76 17.02
C ALA A 61 -11.66 4.02 15.66
N HIS A 62 -11.48 5.24 15.16
CA HIS A 62 -11.87 5.68 13.83
C HIS A 62 -10.61 6.16 13.12
N GLY A 63 -10.28 5.53 12.00
CA GLY A 63 -9.14 5.89 11.16
C GLY A 63 -9.61 6.45 9.83
N THR A 64 -8.99 7.53 9.39
CA THR A 64 -9.11 8.03 8.01
C THR A 64 -7.70 8.13 7.43
N ALA A 65 -7.49 7.52 6.28
CA ALA A 65 -6.22 7.55 5.56
C ALA A 65 -6.48 7.97 4.12
N TYR A 66 -5.62 8.82 3.63
CA TYR A 66 -5.52 9.14 2.22
C TYR A 66 -4.10 8.81 1.78
N GLY A 67 -3.96 8.45 0.52
CA GLY A 67 -2.67 8.20 -0.07
C GLY A 67 -2.65 8.73 -1.49
N ASP A 68 -1.52 9.30 -1.87
CA ASP A 68 -1.23 9.72 -3.22
C ASP A 68 0.06 9.05 -3.67
N THR A 69 -0.01 8.24 -4.71
CA THR A 69 1.12 7.43 -5.17
C THR A 69 1.49 7.79 -6.59
N VAL A 70 2.67 8.37 -6.75
CA VAL A 70 3.29 8.55 -8.06
C VAL A 70 3.93 7.23 -8.49
N VAL A 71 3.55 6.76 -9.67
CA VAL A 71 4.02 5.49 -10.24
C VAL A 71 4.87 5.78 -11.47
N GLY A 72 6.06 5.20 -11.53
CA GLY A 72 6.90 5.19 -12.72
C GLY A 72 7.14 3.75 -13.18
N ILE A 73 6.83 3.43 -14.44
CA ILE A 73 7.09 2.13 -15.06
C ILE A 73 7.90 2.36 -16.33
N TYR A 74 8.98 1.60 -16.48
CA TYR A 74 9.75 1.54 -17.73
C TYR A 74 9.74 0.11 -18.26
N GLU A 75 9.12 -0.09 -19.43
CA GLU A 75 9.25 -1.32 -20.21
C GLU A 75 10.41 -1.18 -21.19
N THR A 76 11.34 -2.11 -21.10
CA THR A 76 12.53 -2.15 -21.95
C THR A 76 12.21 -2.76 -23.32
N PRO A 77 13.04 -2.55 -24.35
CA PRO A 77 12.90 -3.28 -25.60
C PRO A 77 13.32 -4.77 -25.51
N TYR A 78 13.74 -5.24 -24.32
CA TYR A 78 14.26 -6.58 -24.12
C TYR A 78 13.20 -7.54 -23.58
N GLN A 79 13.37 -8.82 -23.92
CA GLN A 79 12.60 -9.90 -23.35
C GLN A 79 13.49 -10.80 -22.49
N LEU A 80 12.95 -11.26 -21.37
CA LEU A 80 13.56 -12.25 -20.49
C LEU A 80 12.59 -13.42 -20.37
N LEU A 81 13.08 -14.64 -20.62
CA LEU A 81 12.25 -15.86 -20.60
C LEU A 81 11.00 -15.76 -21.52
N GLY A 82 11.11 -15.03 -22.63
CA GLY A 82 10.03 -14.79 -23.58
C GLY A 82 8.97 -13.77 -23.14
N GLY A 83 9.15 -13.13 -21.99
CA GLY A 83 8.27 -12.07 -21.47
C GLY A 83 8.92 -10.71 -21.59
N ASN A 84 8.12 -9.66 -21.80
CA ASN A 84 8.61 -8.29 -21.86
C ASN A 84 9.11 -7.86 -20.48
N TYR A 85 10.31 -7.29 -20.45
CA TYR A 85 10.96 -6.90 -19.21
C TYR A 85 10.69 -5.43 -18.89
N ALA A 86 10.19 -5.17 -17.69
CA ALA A 86 10.01 -3.84 -17.14
C ALA A 86 10.53 -3.72 -15.70
N ALA A 87 10.73 -2.48 -15.27
CA ALA A 87 10.95 -2.11 -13.88
C ALA A 87 10.02 -0.98 -13.48
N ALA A 88 9.67 -0.90 -12.19
CA ALA A 88 8.79 0.13 -11.68
C ALA A 88 9.15 0.61 -10.28
N VAL A 89 8.72 1.83 -9.97
CA VAL A 89 8.79 2.44 -8.64
C VAL A 89 7.45 3.10 -8.32
N PHE A 90 7.03 2.95 -7.06
CA PHE A 90 5.81 3.52 -6.51
C PHE A 90 6.22 4.36 -5.31
N ILE A 91 5.93 5.65 -5.36
CA ILE A 91 6.31 6.63 -4.35
C ILE A 91 5.03 7.13 -3.67
N PRO A 92 4.62 6.49 -2.56
CA PRO A 92 3.43 6.88 -1.82
C PRO A 92 3.73 8.04 -0.87
N TYR A 93 2.89 9.06 -0.91
CA TYR A 93 2.71 10.00 0.19
C TYR A 93 1.39 9.65 0.89
N LEU A 94 1.45 9.39 2.19
CA LEU A 94 0.27 9.10 3.02
C LEU A 94 0.00 10.25 3.99
N TRP A 95 -1.27 10.54 4.24
CA TRP A 95 -1.71 11.40 5.34
C TRP A 95 -2.91 10.74 6.04
N MET A 96 -2.77 10.55 7.35
CA MET A 96 -3.70 9.78 8.17
C MET A 96 -4.09 10.49 9.46
N GLU A 97 -5.28 10.17 9.93
CA GLU A 97 -5.83 10.62 11.19
C GLU A 97 -6.49 9.44 11.91
N VAL A 98 -6.17 9.28 13.19
CA VAL A 98 -6.81 8.32 14.08
C VAL A 98 -7.44 9.05 15.25
N LYS A 99 -8.71 8.73 15.54
CA LYS A 99 -9.45 9.22 16.71
C LYS A 99 -9.91 8.01 17.51
N GLY A 100 -9.77 8.05 18.83
CA GLY A 100 -10.26 6.97 19.67
C GLY A 100 -10.48 7.37 21.12
N GLN A 101 -11.17 6.49 21.85
CA GLN A 101 -11.32 6.58 23.30
C GLN A 101 -10.32 5.66 23.97
N VAL A 102 -9.42 6.24 24.76
CA VAL A 102 -8.33 5.54 25.41
C VAL A 102 -8.55 5.53 26.92
N GLU A 103 -8.41 4.37 27.55
CA GLU A 103 -8.41 4.21 29.00
C GLU A 103 -6.97 4.24 29.54
N THR A 104 -6.65 5.25 30.33
CA THR A 104 -5.37 5.33 31.06
C THR A 104 -5.68 5.32 32.56
N GLY A 105 -5.66 4.12 33.16
CA GLY A 105 -6.11 3.92 34.54
C GLY A 105 -7.62 4.16 34.68
N PRO A 106 -8.10 4.94 35.67
CA PRO A 106 -9.53 5.20 35.85
C PRO A 106 -10.08 6.28 34.88
N LEU A 107 -9.23 6.88 34.05
CA LEU A 107 -9.61 7.99 33.16
C LEU A 107 -9.85 7.50 31.74
N VAL A 108 -11.01 7.81 31.19
CA VAL A 108 -11.31 7.66 29.76
C VAL A 108 -11.14 9.00 29.07
N ARG A 109 -10.35 9.06 28.00
CA ARG A 109 -10.11 10.29 27.23
C ARG A 109 -10.27 10.06 25.73
N ASN A 110 -10.85 11.04 25.05
CA ASN A 110 -10.79 11.12 23.59
C ASN A 110 -9.39 11.59 23.15
N VAL A 111 -8.71 10.77 22.37
CA VAL A 111 -7.37 11.03 21.81
C VAL A 111 -7.50 11.14 20.29
N ARG A 112 -6.73 12.05 19.71
CA ARG A 112 -6.60 12.24 18.27
C ARG A 112 -5.10 12.31 17.95
N ASP A 113 -4.70 11.57 16.93
CA ASP A 113 -3.34 11.60 16.40
C ASP A 113 -3.36 11.66 14.87
N THR A 114 -2.34 12.26 14.29
CA THR A 114 -2.20 12.46 12.84
C THR A 114 -0.76 12.23 12.42
N ALA A 115 -0.56 11.53 11.31
CA ALA A 115 0.75 11.31 10.72
C ALA A 115 0.69 11.53 9.22
N ASN A 116 1.77 12.06 8.64
CA ASN A 116 1.88 12.25 7.21
C ASN A 116 3.33 12.20 6.74
N GLY A 117 3.55 11.69 5.53
CA GLY A 117 4.88 11.62 4.94
C GLY A 117 4.96 10.67 3.75
N ILE A 118 6.15 10.62 3.16
CA ILE A 118 6.49 9.56 2.21
C ILE A 118 6.52 8.25 3.00
N SER A 119 5.82 7.24 2.51
CA SER A 119 5.82 5.89 3.09
C SER A 119 6.89 5.03 2.42
N ASP A 120 7.04 3.79 2.87
CA ASP A 120 7.92 2.81 2.23
C ASP A 120 7.60 2.67 0.74
N MET A 121 8.60 2.92 -0.09
CA MET A 121 8.46 2.81 -1.54
C MET A 121 8.38 1.34 -1.94
N LEU A 122 7.46 1.02 -2.84
CA LEU A 122 7.46 -0.26 -3.54
C LEU A 122 8.30 -0.15 -4.81
N ILE A 123 9.24 -1.08 -4.96
CA ILE A 123 10.10 -1.18 -6.13
C ILE A 123 9.85 -2.54 -6.76
N TYR A 124 9.56 -2.54 -8.06
CA TYR A 124 9.60 -3.74 -8.89
C TYR A 124 10.87 -3.71 -9.75
N PRO A 125 12.02 -4.25 -9.28
CA PRO A 125 13.21 -4.37 -10.12
C PRO A 125 13.01 -5.31 -11.32
N VAL A 126 12.08 -6.26 -11.18
CA VAL A 126 11.73 -7.22 -12.24
C VAL A 126 10.22 -7.34 -12.36
N MET A 127 9.71 -6.98 -13.53
CA MET A 127 8.38 -7.30 -14.03
C MET A 127 8.54 -8.00 -15.37
N LEU A 128 7.89 -9.16 -15.53
CA LEU A 128 7.86 -9.92 -16.78
C LEU A 128 6.41 -10.13 -17.19
N GLY A 129 6.05 -9.70 -18.40
CA GLY A 129 4.70 -9.84 -18.95
C GLY A 129 4.67 -10.65 -20.24
N TRP A 130 3.73 -11.58 -20.36
CA TRP A 130 3.50 -12.39 -21.56
C TRP A 130 2.07 -12.22 -22.05
N THR A 131 1.89 -12.33 -23.36
CA THR A 131 0.57 -12.38 -24.01
C THR A 131 0.52 -13.62 -24.89
N ASN A 132 -0.50 -14.47 -24.73
CA ASN A 132 -0.68 -15.63 -25.60
C ASN A 132 -1.50 -15.29 -26.87
N SER A 133 -1.70 -16.27 -27.75
CA SER A 133 -2.45 -16.10 -29.00
C SER A 133 -3.95 -15.78 -28.82
N MET A 134 -4.50 -15.98 -27.62
CA MET A 134 -5.88 -15.65 -27.26
C MET A 134 -5.99 -14.28 -26.59
N ASP A 135 -4.92 -13.48 -26.61
CA ASP A 135 -4.78 -12.20 -25.91
C ASP A 135 -4.87 -12.29 -24.37
N LEU A 136 -4.67 -13.49 -23.82
CA LEU A 136 -4.52 -13.67 -22.37
C LEU A 136 -3.17 -13.10 -21.94
N LYS A 137 -3.21 -12.12 -21.05
CA LYS A 137 -2.05 -11.48 -20.44
C LYS A 137 -1.81 -12.05 -19.06
N TYR A 138 -0.56 -12.38 -18.76
CA TYR A 138 -0.13 -12.85 -17.44
C TYR A 138 1.26 -12.30 -17.16
N ASP A 139 1.55 -12.07 -15.88
CA ASP A 139 2.81 -11.47 -15.48
C ASP A 139 3.37 -12.02 -14.17
N LEU A 140 4.65 -11.76 -13.96
CA LEU A 140 5.39 -12.04 -12.74
C LEU A 140 6.12 -10.76 -12.31
N ARG A 141 5.99 -10.39 -11.03
CA ARG A 141 6.62 -9.20 -10.45
C ARG A 141 7.35 -9.57 -9.17
N LEU A 142 8.55 -9.05 -8.99
CA LEU A 142 9.29 -9.12 -7.74
C LEU A 142 9.12 -7.80 -6.99
N GLY A 143 8.30 -7.79 -5.93
CA GLY A 143 8.09 -6.64 -5.05
C GLY A 143 9.12 -6.52 -3.93
N VAL A 144 9.72 -5.33 -3.80
CA VAL A 144 10.58 -4.96 -2.68
C VAL A 144 10.06 -3.67 -2.06
N TYR A 145 9.76 -3.70 -0.76
CA TYR A 145 9.49 -2.49 0.01
C TYR A 145 10.82 -1.95 0.56
N ALA A 146 11.12 -0.70 0.24
CA ALA A 146 12.29 0.00 0.76
C ALA A 146 11.91 0.76 2.04
N PRO A 147 12.69 0.64 3.13
CA PRO A 147 12.41 1.30 4.41
C PRO A 147 12.73 2.79 4.34
N THR A 148 11.89 3.54 3.64
CA THR A 148 12.07 4.97 3.36
C THR A 148 11.04 5.84 4.07
N GLY A 149 10.00 5.24 4.62
CA GLY A 149 9.08 5.91 5.51
C GLY A 149 9.72 6.25 6.86
N PRO A 150 9.29 7.36 7.50
CA PRO A 150 9.65 7.70 8.87
C PRO A 150 8.89 6.88 9.92
#